data_AF-A0A841G7A4-F1
#
_entry.id   AF-A0A841G7A4-F1
#
_cell.length_a   1.000
_cell.length_b   1.000
_cell.length_c   1.000
_cell.angle_alpha   90.00
_cell.angle_beta   90.00
_cell.angle_gamma   90.00
#
_symmetry.space_group_name_H-M   'P 1'
#
loop_
_entity.id
_entity.type
_entity.pdbx_description
1 polymer ?
#
loop_
_entity_poly.entity_id
_entity_poly.type
_entity_poly.pdbx_seq_one_letter_code
_entity_poly.pdbx_strand_id
1 'polypeptide(L)'
;MRVYVEGWDTSANEARRLAKSAGIELAARMDGDITHMVVGYGVRMKAAHHEFSVSSGVPLLSPDEFRALVTGDAGETRPLGEIKTGPPEAEPVARSRHWTGPREHRGHGPAFDHGMWVFPLFTCGIATPFMFAYRGAKTGSWWTALWGVLYGFLVGFGVMAIGAGEPMAIYGTAAFAVSTLAGTFHVAMAFRTPRNS
;
A
#
# COMPACT_ATOMS: atom_id res chain seq x y z
N MET A 1 -21.71 22.93 -7.23
CA MET A 1 -21.73 21.55 -6.71
C MET A 1 -20.30 21.17 -6.35
N ARG A 2 -20.08 20.63 -5.15
CA ARG A 2 -18.74 20.27 -4.66
C ARG A 2 -18.75 18.79 -4.27
N VAL A 3 -17.88 18.00 -4.87
CA VAL A 3 -17.95 16.53 -4.82
C VAL A 3 -16.66 15.96 -4.27
N TYR A 4 -16.77 15.09 -3.27
CA TYR A 4 -15.65 14.30 -2.79
C TYR A 4 -15.66 12.91 -3.42
N VAL A 5 -14.50 12.38 -3.78
CA VAL A 5 -14.37 11.09 -4.46
C VAL A 5 -13.50 10.17 -3.60
N GLU A 6 -14.03 9.01 -3.23
CA GLU A 6 -13.34 8.01 -2.42
C GLU A 6 -13.11 6.71 -3.19
N GLY A 7 -11.84 6.30 -3.29
CA GLY A 7 -11.43 5.00 -3.82
C GLY A 7 -11.83 4.69 -5.27
N TRP A 8 -12.43 5.63 -5.99
CA TRP A 8 -12.58 5.50 -7.42
C TRP A 8 -11.20 5.66 -8.04
N ASP A 9 -10.64 4.53 -8.50
CA ASP A 9 -9.25 4.39 -8.92
C ASP A 9 -8.81 5.60 -9.77
N THR A 10 -7.94 6.41 -9.17
CA THR A 10 -7.33 7.56 -9.79
C THR A 10 -6.19 7.10 -10.71
N SER A 11 -6.55 6.36 -11.76
CA SER A 11 -5.96 6.54 -13.10
C SER A 11 -6.34 7.92 -13.72
N ALA A 12 -6.84 8.83 -12.86
CA ALA A 12 -6.47 10.25 -12.70
C ALA A 12 -7.05 11.26 -13.68
N ASN A 13 -7.80 10.84 -14.70
CA ASN A 13 -8.48 11.79 -15.58
C ASN A 13 -9.99 11.66 -15.65
N GLU A 14 -10.63 10.52 -15.41
CA GLU A 14 -12.06 10.41 -15.72
C GLU A 14 -12.97 11.24 -14.80
N ALA A 15 -12.91 11.01 -13.48
CA ALA A 15 -13.71 11.80 -12.52
C ALA A 15 -13.42 13.30 -12.63
N ARG A 16 -12.13 13.65 -12.76
CA ARG A 16 -11.69 15.04 -12.93
C ARG A 16 -12.13 15.64 -14.25
N ARG A 17 -12.13 14.88 -15.35
CA ARG A 17 -12.58 15.32 -16.69
C ARG A 17 -14.09 15.52 -16.70
N LEU A 18 -14.85 14.57 -16.14
CA LEU A 18 -16.31 14.66 -16.01
C LEU A 18 -16.72 15.84 -15.12
N ALA A 19 -16.09 15.98 -13.96
CA ALA A 19 -16.33 17.12 -13.08
C ALA A 19 -15.98 18.44 -13.78
N LYS A 20 -14.82 18.52 -14.44
CA LYS A 20 -14.40 19.72 -15.20
C LYS A 20 -15.34 20.05 -16.36
N SER A 21 -15.82 19.05 -17.11
CA SER A 21 -16.76 19.28 -18.21
C SER A 21 -18.13 19.76 -17.73
N ALA A 22 -18.52 19.44 -16.49
CA ALA A 22 -19.77 19.86 -15.88
C ALA A 22 -19.64 21.11 -14.98
N GLY A 23 -18.44 21.69 -14.84
CA GLY A 23 -18.21 22.78 -13.89
C GLY A 23 -18.39 22.38 -12.42
N ILE A 24 -18.23 21.10 -12.10
CA ILE A 24 -18.30 20.56 -10.73
C ILE A 24 -16.92 20.69 -10.08
N GLU A 25 -16.88 21.18 -8.85
CA GLU A 25 -15.66 21.29 -8.07
C GLU A 25 -15.36 19.97 -7.35
N LEU A 26 -14.14 19.45 -7.46
CA LEU A 26 -13.70 18.28 -6.70
C LEU A 26 -13.04 18.70 -5.39
N ALA A 27 -13.60 18.26 -4.26
CA ALA A 27 -13.02 18.51 -2.95
C ALA A 27 -11.82 17.59 -2.70
N ALA A 28 -10.70 18.17 -2.24
CA ALA A 28 -9.52 17.40 -1.87
C ALA A 28 -9.67 16.69 -0.50
N ARG A 29 -10.61 17.15 0.33
CA ARG A 29 -10.87 16.66 1.69
C ARG A 29 -12.37 16.66 1.95
N MET A 30 -12.80 15.80 2.87
CA MET A 30 -14.17 15.79 3.35
C MET A 30 -14.40 16.96 4.31
N ASP A 31 -15.22 17.93 3.89
CA ASP A 31 -15.62 19.11 4.67
C ASP A 31 -17.14 19.38 4.53
N GLY A 32 -17.67 20.30 5.33
CA GLY A 32 -19.10 20.59 5.39
C GLY A 32 -19.71 21.23 4.13
N ASP A 33 -18.89 21.60 3.15
CA ASP A 33 -19.36 22.25 1.92
C ASP A 33 -19.59 21.25 0.77
N ILE A 34 -19.31 19.96 1.00
CA ILE A 34 -19.54 18.91 0.01
C ILE A 34 -21.03 18.66 -0.11
N THR A 35 -21.50 18.59 -1.36
CA THR A 35 -22.90 18.30 -1.66
C THR A 35 -23.15 16.87 -2.11
N HIS A 36 -22.14 16.16 -2.63
CA HIS A 36 -22.24 14.74 -3.02
C HIS A 36 -20.93 14.01 -2.75
N MET A 37 -21.00 12.71 -2.48
CA MET A 37 -19.82 11.86 -2.37
C MET A 37 -19.90 10.71 -3.37
N VAL A 38 -18.83 10.50 -4.13
CA VAL A 38 -18.73 9.42 -5.12
C VAL A 38 -17.81 8.33 -4.58
N VAL A 39 -18.30 7.10 -4.51
CA VAL A 39 -17.56 5.96 -3.95
C VAL A 39 -17.28 4.96 -5.06
N GLY A 40 -16.01 4.63 -5.28
CA GLY A 40 -15.60 3.66 -6.30
C GLY A 40 -16.12 2.24 -6.05
N TYR A 41 -16.27 1.44 -7.11
CA TYR A 41 -16.67 0.04 -6.99
C TYR A 41 -15.64 -0.79 -6.24
N GLY A 42 -16.11 -1.67 -5.34
CA GLY A 42 -15.25 -2.53 -4.54
C GLY A 42 -14.44 -1.81 -3.45
N VAL A 43 -14.64 -0.50 -3.30
CA VAL A 43 -14.03 0.30 -2.25
C VAL A 43 -14.81 0.08 -0.96
N ARG A 44 -14.09 -0.26 0.11
CA ARG A 44 -14.65 -0.17 1.46
C ARG A 44 -14.54 1.28 1.91
N MET A 45 -15.67 1.97 1.91
CA MET A 45 -15.78 3.32 2.45
C MET A 45 -15.39 3.33 3.94
N LYS A 46 -14.64 4.34 4.37
CA LYS A 46 -14.33 4.53 5.79
C LYS A 46 -15.60 4.81 6.59
N ALA A 47 -15.73 4.22 7.78
CA ALA A 47 -16.90 4.40 8.65
C ALA A 47 -17.21 5.88 8.93
N ALA A 48 -16.17 6.70 9.16
CA ALA A 48 -16.31 8.14 9.39
C ALA A 48 -16.90 8.88 8.17
N HIS A 49 -16.62 8.43 6.94
CA HIS A 49 -17.15 9.05 5.73
C HIS A 49 -18.62 8.65 5.50
N HIS A 50 -18.97 7.41 5.79
CA HIS A 50 -20.37 6.96 5.81
C HIS A 50 -21.17 7.75 6.85
N GLU A 51 -20.67 7.87 8.07
CA GLU A 51 -21.31 8.63 9.15
C GLU A 51 -21.47 10.11 8.79
N PHE A 52 -20.46 10.73 8.17
CA PHE A 52 -20.55 12.09 7.66
C PHE A 52 -21.66 12.23 6.60
N SER A 53 -21.71 11.32 5.62
CA SER A 53 -22.73 11.33 4.58
C SER A 53 -24.15 11.23 5.16
N VAL A 54 -24.37 10.32 6.11
CA VAL A 54 -25.67 10.14 6.77
C VAL A 54 -26.03 11.35 7.61
N SER A 55 -25.12 11.83 8.47
CA SER A 55 -25.38 12.94 9.39
C SER A 55 -25.57 14.28 8.67
N SER A 56 -24.86 14.49 7.57
CA SER A 56 -24.91 15.74 6.79
C SER A 56 -25.92 15.68 5.64
N GLY A 57 -26.61 14.54 5.45
CA GLY A 57 -27.54 14.34 4.34
C GLY A 57 -26.88 14.40 2.96
N VAL A 58 -25.57 14.13 2.88
CA VAL A 58 -24.82 14.16 1.63
C VAL A 58 -25.04 12.84 0.88
N PRO A 59 -25.66 12.83 -0.30
CA PRO A 59 -25.92 11.62 -1.07
C PRO A 59 -24.63 10.91 -1.51
N LEU A 60 -24.68 9.59 -1.47
CA LEU A 60 -23.66 8.69 -2.01
C LEU A 60 -24.01 8.33 -3.44
N LEU A 61 -23.03 8.44 -4.35
CA LEU A 61 -23.16 8.05 -5.74
C LEU A 61 -22.10 6.99 -6.09
N SER A 62 -22.48 6.02 -6.91
CA SER A 62 -21.55 5.21 -7.68
C SER A 62 -20.92 6.03 -8.83
N PRO A 63 -19.82 5.54 -9.43
CA PRO A 63 -19.23 6.18 -10.60
C PRO A 63 -20.20 6.33 -11.78
N ASP A 64 -21.11 5.37 -11.98
CA ASP A 64 -22.07 5.40 -13.08
C ASP A 64 -23.21 6.38 -12.80
N GLU A 65 -23.69 6.48 -11.56
CA GLU A 65 -24.66 7.51 -11.16
C GLU A 65 -24.06 8.92 -11.27
N PHE A 66 -22.79 9.09 -10.90
CA PHE A 66 -22.09 10.36 -11.11
C PHE A 66 -21.92 10.68 -12.60
N ARG A 67 -21.62 9.68 -13.44
CA ARG A 67 -21.54 9.86 -14.89
C ARG A 67 -22.90 10.28 -15.46
N ALA A 68 -23.98 9.58 -15.09
CA ALA A 68 -25.34 9.90 -15.51
C ALA A 68 -25.76 11.32 -15.07
N LEU A 69 -25.44 11.69 -13.83
CA LEU A 69 -25.68 13.04 -13.30
C LEU A 69 -24.95 14.12 -14.11
N VAL A 70 -23.72 13.84 -14.54
CA VAL A 70 -22.89 14.77 -15.32
C VAL A 70 -23.33 14.84 -16.78
N THR A 71 -23.66 13.72 -17.41
CA THR A 71 -24.00 13.67 -18.84
C THR A 71 -25.46 14.02 -19.12
N GLY A 72 -26.32 14.04 -18.10
CA GLY A 72 -27.77 14.20 -18.26
C GLY A 72 -28.44 13.01 -18.96
N ASP A 73 -27.71 11.91 -19.12
CA ASP A 73 -28.17 10.70 -19.77
C ASP A 73 -28.70 9.77 -18.69
N ALA A 74 -30.01 9.48 -18.71
CA ALA A 74 -30.65 8.55 -17.78
C ALA A 74 -30.29 7.11 -18.16
N GLY A 75 -29.00 6.77 -18.07
CA GLY A 75 -28.53 5.39 -18.21
C GLY A 75 -29.21 4.50 -17.18
N GLU A 76 -29.36 3.21 -17.52
CA GLU A 76 -29.95 2.20 -16.63
C GLU A 76 -29.29 2.26 -15.24
N THR A 77 -30.01 2.83 -14.28
CA THR A 77 -29.59 2.91 -12.88
C THR A 77 -29.56 1.49 -12.32
N ARG A 78 -28.37 0.88 -12.30
CA ARG A 78 -28.18 -0.32 -11.47
C ARG A 78 -28.17 0.15 -10.02
N PRO A 79 -29.12 -0.30 -9.18
CA PRO A 79 -29.10 0.06 -7.78
C PRO A 79 -27.75 -0.37 -7.19
N LEU A 80 -27.13 0.51 -6.39
CA LEU A 80 -26.00 0.17 -5.55
C LEU A 80 -26.34 -1.14 -4.83
N GLY A 81 -25.75 -2.25 -5.27
CA GLY A 81 -25.92 -3.54 -4.60
C GLY A 81 -25.61 -3.33 -3.12
N GLU A 82 -26.39 -3.98 -2.23
CA GLU A 82 -26.37 -3.77 -0.78
C GLU A 82 -24.99 -3.34 -0.28
N ILE A 83 -24.85 -2.06 0.09
CA ILE A 83 -23.62 -1.54 0.68
C ILE A 83 -23.48 -2.27 2.01
N LYS A 84 -22.68 -3.34 2.03
CA LYS A 84 -22.38 -4.13 3.23
C LYS A 84 -21.75 -3.19 4.27
N THR A 85 -22.59 -2.73 5.20
CA THR A 85 -22.18 -1.96 6.37
C THR A 85 -22.11 -2.93 7.55
N GLY A 86 -20.90 -3.33 7.93
CA GLY A 86 -20.69 -4.21 9.07
C GLY A 86 -19.20 -4.35 9.44
N PRO A 87 -18.88 -4.67 10.71
CA PRO A 87 -17.53 -5.09 11.10
C PRO A 87 -17.15 -6.38 10.35
N PRO A 88 -15.85 -6.67 10.15
CA PRO A 88 -15.41 -7.75 9.29
C PRO A 88 -15.90 -9.10 9.84
N GLU A 89 -16.97 -9.65 9.24
CA GLU A 89 -17.28 -11.05 9.39
C GLU A 89 -16.16 -11.85 8.75
N ALA A 90 -15.49 -12.68 9.55
CA ALA A 90 -14.56 -13.67 9.06
C ALA A 90 -15.37 -14.74 8.29
N GLU A 91 -15.60 -14.53 7.00
CA GLU A 91 -16.17 -15.58 6.15
C GLU A 91 -15.18 -16.77 6.10
N PRO A 92 -15.62 -17.99 6.49
CA PRO A 92 -14.82 -19.19 6.28
C PRO A 92 -14.81 -19.48 4.78
N VAL A 93 -13.60 -19.60 4.23
CA VAL A 93 -13.35 -19.93 2.82
C VAL A 93 -13.89 -21.33 2.51
N ALA A 94 -15.17 -21.42 2.18
CA ALA A 94 -15.75 -22.59 1.54
C ALA A 94 -15.44 -22.53 0.04
N ARG A 95 -14.52 -23.41 -0.38
CA ARG A 95 -14.10 -23.57 -1.77
C ARG A 95 -15.27 -24.04 -2.65
N SER A 96 -15.51 -23.33 -3.75
CA SER A 96 -15.97 -23.97 -4.98
C SER A 96 -15.08 -23.53 -6.14
N ARG A 97 -14.22 -24.46 -6.57
CA ARG A 97 -13.45 -24.41 -7.80
C ARG A 97 -14.42 -24.43 -8.98
N HIS A 98 -14.39 -23.40 -9.82
CA HIS A 98 -14.47 -23.56 -11.27
C HIS A 98 -13.66 -22.44 -11.91
N TRP A 99 -12.48 -22.79 -12.43
CA TRP A 99 -11.65 -21.91 -13.25
C TRP A 99 -11.90 -22.28 -14.71
N THR A 100 -12.41 -21.32 -15.50
CA THR A 100 -12.42 -21.40 -16.97
C THR A 100 -12.44 -19.98 -17.55
N GLY A 101 -11.31 -19.56 -18.13
CA GLY A 101 -11.19 -18.33 -18.90
C GLY A 101 -9.74 -17.83 -18.95
N PRO A 102 -9.17 -17.57 -20.15
CA PRO A 102 -7.80 -17.08 -20.28
C PRO A 102 -7.72 -15.67 -19.68
N ARG A 103 -6.88 -15.53 -18.66
CA ARG A 103 -6.69 -14.26 -17.95
C ARG A 103 -6.04 -13.26 -18.91
N GLU A 104 -6.84 -12.36 -19.46
CA GLU A 104 -6.35 -11.05 -19.88
C GLU A 104 -5.56 -10.46 -18.71
N HIS A 105 -4.32 -10.08 -19.01
CA HIS A 105 -3.41 -9.41 -18.09
C HIS A 105 -4.07 -8.11 -17.61
N ARG A 106 -4.82 -8.19 -16.50
CA ARG A 106 -5.28 -7.03 -15.73
C ARG A 106 -4.04 -6.20 -15.41
N GLY A 107 -4.09 -4.92 -15.77
CA GLY A 107 -3.07 -3.95 -15.41
C GLY A 107 -2.66 -4.15 -13.96
N HIS A 108 -1.37 -4.37 -13.75
CA HIS A 108 -0.79 -4.39 -12.42
C HIS A 108 -1.13 -3.06 -11.77
N GLY A 109 -1.94 -3.08 -10.71
CA GLY A 109 -2.11 -1.89 -9.87
C GLY A 109 -0.73 -1.41 -9.40
N PRO A 110 -0.54 -0.12 -9.11
CA PRO A 110 0.76 0.45 -8.73
C PRO A 110 1.44 -0.27 -7.55
N ALA A 111 0.68 -0.98 -6.72
CA ALA A 111 1.20 -1.84 -5.65
C ALA A 111 2.02 -3.05 -6.16
N PHE A 112 1.68 -3.62 -7.32
CA PHE A 112 2.44 -4.74 -7.91
C PHE A 112 3.73 -4.25 -8.60
N ASP A 113 3.75 -3.03 -9.12
CA ASP A 113 4.97 -2.42 -9.68
C ASP A 113 5.98 -2.06 -8.59
N HIS A 114 5.56 -1.54 -7.43
CA HIS A 114 6.49 -1.29 -6.32
C HIS A 114 7.06 -2.58 -5.71
N GLY A 115 6.27 -3.65 -5.62
CA GLY A 115 6.74 -4.95 -5.11
C GLY A 115 7.89 -5.55 -5.93
N MET A 116 7.87 -5.37 -7.26
CA MET A 116 8.91 -5.93 -8.15
C MET A 116 10.27 -5.22 -8.05
N TRP A 117 10.32 -3.94 -7.67
CA TRP A 117 11.60 -3.21 -7.50
C TRP A 117 12.11 -3.27 -6.06
N VAL A 118 11.20 -3.31 -5.08
CA VAL A 118 11.57 -3.38 -3.66
C VAL A 118 12.19 -4.74 -3.32
N PHE A 119 11.68 -5.84 -3.88
CA PHE A 119 12.18 -7.19 -3.55
C PHE A 119 13.66 -7.44 -3.97
N PRO A 120 14.11 -7.06 -5.19
CA PRO A 120 15.53 -7.13 -5.56
C PRO A 120 16.42 -6.20 -4.73
N LEU A 121 15.98 -4.97 -4.47
CA LEU A 121 16.73 -4.02 -3.63
C LEU A 121 16.87 -4.53 -2.20
N PHE A 122 15.83 -5.18 -1.68
CA PHE A 122 15.80 -5.81 -0.38
C PHE A 122 16.74 -7.01 -0.29
N THR A 123 16.66 -7.94 -1.24
CA THR A 123 17.54 -9.13 -1.28
C THR A 123 19.01 -8.74 -1.46
N CYS A 124 19.30 -7.76 -2.31
CA CYS A 124 20.65 -7.23 -2.49
C CYS A 124 21.15 -6.47 -1.24
N GLY A 125 20.24 -5.72 -0.60
CA GLY A 125 20.46 -4.98 0.64
C GLY A 125 20.75 -5.87 1.84
N ILE A 126 20.18 -7.09 1.89
CA ILE A 126 20.47 -8.10 2.91
C ILE A 126 21.74 -8.87 2.58
N ALA A 127 21.92 -9.30 1.33
CA ALA A 127 23.08 -10.11 0.93
C ALA A 127 24.42 -9.39 1.14
N THR A 128 24.46 -8.08 0.90
CA THR A 128 25.69 -7.27 1.00
C THR A 128 26.28 -7.28 2.43
N PRO A 129 25.52 -6.96 3.51
CA PRO A 129 25.97 -7.12 4.89
C PRO A 129 26.51 -8.51 5.23
N PHE A 130 25.87 -9.59 4.74
CA PHE A 130 26.35 -10.95 4.97
C PHE A 130 27.69 -11.20 4.30
N MET A 131 27.90 -10.70 3.07
CA MET A 131 29.19 -10.82 2.39
C MET A 131 30.30 -10.03 3.10
N PHE A 132 30.02 -8.81 3.58
CA PHE A 132 30.98 -8.01 4.35
C PHE A 132 31.28 -8.61 5.72
N ALA A 133 30.27 -9.12 6.42
CA ALA A 133 30.44 -9.79 7.71
C ALA A 133 31.24 -11.09 7.57
N TYR A 134 30.92 -11.92 6.56
CA TYR A 134 31.67 -13.14 6.25
C TYR A 134 33.14 -12.83 5.92
N ARG A 135 33.37 -11.80 5.11
CA ARG A 135 34.73 -11.35 4.77
C ARG A 135 35.46 -10.82 6.00
N GLY A 136 34.82 -10.01 6.84
CA GLY A 136 35.38 -9.49 8.09
C GLY A 136 35.71 -10.58 9.09
N ALA A 137 34.86 -11.60 9.21
CA ALA A 137 35.11 -12.76 10.06
C ALA A 137 36.31 -13.58 9.56
N LYS A 138 36.44 -13.79 8.24
CA LYS A 138 37.60 -14.47 7.65
C LYS A 138 38.91 -13.69 7.79
N THR A 139 38.86 -12.36 7.71
CA THR A 139 40.07 -11.53 7.78
C THR A 139 40.43 -11.07 9.20
N GLY A 140 39.58 -11.38 10.20
CA GLY A 140 39.74 -10.86 11.57
C GLY A 140 39.60 -9.34 11.67
N SER A 141 39.09 -8.69 10.62
CA SER A 141 38.97 -7.24 10.53
C SER A 141 37.65 -6.76 11.13
N TRP A 142 37.72 -6.27 12.37
CA TRP A 142 36.59 -5.65 13.06
C TRP A 142 36.04 -4.44 12.29
N TRP A 143 36.90 -3.72 11.57
CA TRP A 143 36.52 -2.58 10.73
C TRP A 143 35.62 -3.00 9.58
N THR A 144 35.93 -4.12 8.91
CA THR A 144 35.10 -4.65 7.81
C THR A 144 33.75 -5.14 8.33
N ALA A 145 33.71 -5.74 9.52
CA ALA A 145 32.46 -6.13 10.18
C ALA A 145 31.60 -4.90 10.55
N LEU A 146 32.24 -3.83 11.07
CA LEU A 146 31.55 -2.59 11.43
C LEU A 146 30.87 -1.94 10.22
N TRP A 147 31.54 -1.89 9.05
CA TRP A 147 30.92 -1.37 7.81
C TRP A 147 29.74 -2.21 7.34
N GLY A 148 29.79 -3.54 7.49
CA GLY A 148 28.66 -4.42 7.19
C GLY A 148 27.44 -4.11 8.05
N VAL A 149 27.64 -3.83 9.34
CA VAL A 149 26.57 -3.44 10.29
C VAL A 149 26.02 -2.05 9.94
N LEU A 150 26.88 -1.06 9.71
CA LEU A 150 26.48 0.30 9.33
C LEU A 150 25.68 0.29 8.02
N TYR A 151 26.13 -0.46 7.01
CA TYR A 151 25.44 -0.57 5.74
C TYR A 151 24.07 -1.24 5.90
N GLY A 152 23.99 -2.34 6.66
CA GLY A 152 22.71 -3.01 6.95
C GLY A 152 21.72 -2.11 7.69
N PHE A 153 22.20 -1.29 8.63
CA PHE A 153 21.38 -0.32 9.36
C PHE A 153 20.83 0.77 8.43
N LEU A 154 21.67 1.37 7.59
CA LEU A 154 21.28 2.42 6.65
C LEU A 154 20.26 1.93 5.62
N VAL A 155 20.46 0.71 5.08
CA VAL A 155 19.51 0.10 4.13
C VAL A 155 18.19 -0.24 4.82
N GLY A 156 18.21 -0.86 6.00
CA GLY A 156 17.01 -1.18 6.76
C GLY A 156 16.18 0.07 7.11
N PHE A 157 16.85 1.15 7.52
CA PHE A 157 16.20 2.42 7.81
C PHE A 157 15.65 3.09 6.53
N GLY A 158 16.37 3.04 5.42
CA GLY A 158 15.90 3.56 4.13
C GLY A 158 14.62 2.86 3.65
N VAL A 159 14.55 1.53 3.79
CA VAL A 159 13.32 0.76 3.48
C VAL A 159 12.17 1.15 4.42
N MET A 160 12.46 1.32 5.72
CA MET A 160 11.45 1.74 6.70
C MET A 160 10.91 3.15 6.41
N ALA A 161 11.77 4.09 6.00
CA ALA A 161 11.40 5.46 5.67
C ALA A 161 10.53 5.54 4.41
N ILE A 162 10.80 4.71 3.41
CA ILE A 162 10.00 4.65 2.17
C ILE A 162 8.65 3.96 2.42
N GLY A 163 8.59 2.97 3.31
CA GLY A 163 7.38 2.20 3.63
C GLY A 163 6.42 2.82 4.65
N ALA A 164 6.71 4.02 5.18
CA ALA A 164 5.94 4.65 6.24
C ALA A 164 4.52 5.06 5.76
N GLY A 165 3.54 4.18 5.96
CA GLY A 165 2.14 4.39 5.57
C GLY A 165 1.46 3.14 5.01
N GLU A 166 2.23 2.11 4.66
CA GLU A 166 1.71 0.88 4.07
C GLU A 166 2.06 -0.37 4.91
N PRO A 167 1.32 -1.49 4.78
CA PRO A 167 1.70 -2.78 5.37
C PRO A 167 3.12 -3.23 4.99
N MET A 168 3.76 -2.63 3.98
CA MET A 168 5.19 -2.78 3.69
C MET A 168 6.14 -2.32 4.81
N ALA A 169 5.68 -1.44 5.72
CA ALA A 169 6.43 -1.07 6.93
C ALA A 169 6.77 -2.30 7.79
N ILE A 170 5.87 -3.29 7.87
CA ILE A 170 6.07 -4.51 8.66
C ILE A 170 7.27 -5.30 8.15
N TYR A 171 7.40 -5.45 6.82
CA TYR A 171 8.54 -6.11 6.20
C TYR A 171 9.84 -5.32 6.39
N GLY A 172 9.77 -3.98 6.33
CA GLY A 172 10.91 -3.11 6.66
C GLY A 172 11.39 -3.29 8.11
N THR A 173 10.47 -3.32 9.08
CA THR A 173 10.81 -3.60 10.48
C THR A 173 11.35 -5.01 10.70
N ALA A 174 10.79 -6.02 10.02
CA ALA A 174 11.30 -7.39 10.11
C ALA A 174 12.73 -7.50 9.55
N ALA A 175 13.02 -6.83 8.44
CA ALA A 175 14.36 -6.78 7.85
C ALA A 175 15.36 -6.08 8.76
N PHE A 176 14.98 -4.93 9.32
CA PHE A 176 15.80 -4.20 10.27
C PHE A 176 16.13 -5.06 11.50
N ALA A 177 15.14 -5.76 12.05
CA ALA A 177 15.33 -6.65 13.19
C ALA A 177 16.25 -7.84 12.85
N VAL A 178 16.06 -8.49 11.69
CA VAL A 178 16.89 -9.61 11.24
C VAL A 178 18.33 -9.17 10.94
N SER A 179 18.53 -8.05 10.25
CA SER A 179 19.85 -7.49 9.97
C SER A 179 20.58 -7.08 11.24
N THR A 180 19.87 -6.51 12.21
CA THR A 180 20.43 -6.16 13.52
C THR A 180 20.85 -7.43 14.26
N LEU A 181 19.97 -8.42 14.39
CA LEU A 181 20.29 -9.71 15.05
C LEU A 181 21.48 -10.42 14.38
N ALA A 182 21.51 -10.42 13.04
CA ALA A 182 22.63 -10.96 12.28
C ALA A 182 23.93 -10.19 12.60
N GLY A 183 23.90 -8.86 12.57
CA GLY A 183 25.05 -8.02 12.94
C GLY A 183 25.57 -8.33 14.34
N THR A 184 24.69 -8.38 15.35
CA THR A 184 25.05 -8.67 16.74
C THR A 184 25.65 -10.05 16.91
N PHE A 185 25.10 -11.07 16.26
CA PHE A 185 25.63 -12.43 16.29
C PHE A 185 27.03 -12.52 15.67
N HIS A 186 27.27 -11.83 14.56
CA HIS A 186 28.59 -11.83 13.90
C HIS A 186 29.64 -11.07 14.69
N VAL A 187 29.30 -9.92 15.28
CA VAL A 187 30.19 -9.19 16.19
C VAL A 187 30.54 -10.07 17.40
N ALA A 188 29.55 -10.75 17.99
CA ALA A 188 29.79 -11.68 19.10
C ALA A 188 30.69 -12.87 18.71
N MET A 189 30.54 -13.43 17.51
CA MET A 189 31.44 -14.48 17.01
C MET A 189 32.86 -13.94 16.78
N ALA A 190 33.01 -12.73 16.21
CA ALA A 190 34.32 -12.12 15.97
C ALA A 190 35.13 -11.89 17.25
N PHE A 191 34.46 -11.62 18.38
CA PHE A 191 35.10 -11.47 19.69
C PHE A 191 35.34 -12.79 20.43
N ARG A 192 34.65 -13.88 20.05
CA ARG A 192 34.81 -15.20 20.67
C ARG A 192 35.95 -16.02 20.07
N THR A 193 36.38 -15.73 18.84
CA THR A 193 37.57 -16.36 18.27
C THR A 193 38.79 -15.91 19.09
N PRO A 194 39.48 -16.80 19.83
CA PRO A 194 40.64 -16.40 20.61
C PRO A 194 41.68 -15.82 19.66
N ARG A 195 42.09 -14.57 19.88
CA ARG A 195 43.32 -14.05 19.29
C ARG A 195 44.47 -14.74 20.02
N ASN A 196 44.82 -15.95 19.58
CA ASN A 196 46.16 -16.46 19.81
C ASN A 196 47.09 -15.65 18.92
N SER A 197 47.55 -14.52 19.46
CA SER A 197 48.85 -13.94 19.14
C SER A 197 49.84 -14.39 20.21
#